data_AF-A0A9D8EF57-F1
#
_entry.id   AF-A0A9D8EF57-F1
#
_cell.length_a   1.000
_cell.length_b   1.000
_cell.length_c   1.000
_cell.angle_alpha   90.00
_cell.angle_beta   90.00
_cell.angle_gamma   90.00
#
_symmetry.space_group_name_H-M   'P 1'
#
loop_
_entity.id
_entity.type
_entity.pdbx_description
1 polymer ?
#
loop_
_entity_poly.entity_id
_entity_poly.type
_entity_poly.pdbx_seq_one_letter_code
_entity_poly.pdbx_strand_id
1 'polypeptide(L)' 'MGTHIRNIEVLDDQVIAVLKAKKPQHRLEIAFNMWNFARKQLAAYLRDLHQDWSEEKIDKEVVRRLSHGAVC' A
#
# COMPACT_ATOMS: atom_id res chain seq x y z
N MET A 1 29.83 2.40 -26.40
CA MET A 1 28.55 2.68 -25.72
C MET A 1 27.98 1.34 -25.26
N GLY A 2 28.07 1.03 -23.97
CA GLY A 2 27.62 -0.25 -23.42
C GLY A 2 26.13 -0.21 -23.11
N THR A 3 25.36 -1.11 -23.72
CA THR A 3 23.94 -1.29 -23.44
C THR A 3 23.79 -1.94 -22.07
N HIS A 4 23.29 -1.21 -21.07
CA HIS A 4 22.93 -1.81 -19.78
C HIS A 4 21.72 -2.73 -19.96
N ILE A 5 21.95 -4.03 -19.99
CA ILE A 5 20.89 -5.04 -19.96
C ILE A 5 20.23 -4.93 -18.58
N ARG A 6 18.97 -4.49 -18.53
CA ARG A 6 18.17 -4.55 -17.31
C ARG A 6 17.88 -6.02 -17.03
N ASN A 7 18.40 -6.54 -15.91
CA ASN A 7 17.98 -7.86 -15.41
C ASN A 7 16.52 -7.73 -14.96
N ILE A 8 15.61 -8.37 -15.70
CA ILE A 8 14.21 -8.47 -15.31
C ILE A 8 14.11 -9.66 -14.37
N GLU A 9 13.71 -9.43 -13.13
CA GLU A 9 13.36 -10.51 -12.21
C GLU A 9 12.07 -11.17 -12.70
N VAL A 10 12.16 -12.45 -13.08
CA VAL A 10 11.02 -13.27 -13.52
C VAL A 10 10.61 -14.16 -12.36
N LEU A 11 9.31 -14.18 -12.05
CA LEU A 11 8.75 -15.07 -11.02
C LEU A 11 8.77 -16.52 -11.48
N ASP A 12 9.06 -17.42 -10.55
CA ASP A 12 8.96 -18.87 -10.77
C ASP A 12 7.52 -19.28 -11.13
N ASP A 13 7.38 -20.20 -12.09
CA ASP A 13 6.08 -20.67 -12.59
C ASP A 13 5.19 -21.25 -11.48
N GLN A 14 5.78 -21.87 -10.46
CA GLN A 14 5.06 -22.39 -9.30
C GLN A 14 4.43 -21.26 -8.49
N VAL A 15 5.16 -20.15 -8.30
CA VAL A 15 4.64 -18.96 -7.61
C VAL A 15 3.50 -18.34 -8.41
N ILE A 16 3.65 -18.25 -9.73
CA ILE A 16 2.60 -17.75 -10.62
C ILE A 16 1.33 -18.61 -10.51
N ALA A 17 1.45 -19.94 -10.53
CA ALA A 17 0.32 -20.85 -10.41
C ALA A 17 -0.42 -20.66 -9.09
N VAL A 18 0.31 -20.55 -7.97
CA VAL A 18 -0.28 -20.28 -6.64
C VAL A 18 -1.02 -18.93 -6.60
N LEU A 19 -0.41 -17.89 -7.17
CA LEU A 19 -1.04 -16.55 -7.22
C LEU A 19 -2.29 -16.53 -8.11
N LYS A 20 -2.30 -17.28 -9.22
CA LYS A 20 -3.47 -17.42 -10.09
C LYS A 20 -4.61 -18.21 -9.43
N ALA A 21 -4.29 -19.19 -8.58
CA ALA A 21 -5.27 -19.99 -7.88
C ALA A 21 -5.98 -19.24 -6.73
N LYS A 22 -5.52 -18.05 -6.34
CA LYS A 22 -6.15 -17.26 -5.27
C LYS A 22 -7.55 -16.82 -5.68
N LYS A 23 -8.53 -17.17 -4.83
CA LYS A 23 -9.91 -16.71 -4.99
C LYS A 23 -9.98 -15.17 -5.03
N PRO A 24 -10.83 -14.58 -5.89
CA PRO A 24 -10.99 -13.13 -5.96
C PRO A 24 -11.26 -12.46 -4.61
N GLN A 25 -12.05 -13.11 -3.75
CA GLN A 25 -12.38 -12.61 -2.42
C GLN A 25 -11.15 -12.48 -1.53
N HIS A 26 -10.24 -13.46 -1.54
CA HIS A 26 -8.98 -13.40 -0.78
C HIS A 26 -8.05 -12.30 -1.29
N ARG A 27 -8.07 -12.01 -2.60
CA ARG A 27 -7.28 -10.91 -3.17
C ARG A 27 -7.78 -9.56 -2.66
N LEU A 28 -9.10 -9.37 -2.63
CA LEU A 28 -9.73 -8.18 -2.07
C LEU A 28 -9.46 -8.04 -0.58
N GLU A 29 -9.60 -9.12 0.18
CA GLU A 29 -9.31 -9.14 1.61
C GLU A 29 -7.88 -8.70 1.91
N ILE A 30 -6.90 -9.22 1.17
CA ILE A 30 -5.50 -8.78 1.28
C ILE A 30 -5.37 -7.28 1.02
N ALA A 31 -5.99 -6.77 -0.06
CA ALA A 31 -5.93 -5.35 -0.39
C ALA A 31 -6.55 -4.46 0.70
N PHE A 32 -7.73 -4.82 1.22
CA PHE A 32 -8.38 -4.08 2.32
C PHE A 32 -7.55 -4.12 3.60
N ASN A 33 -6.95 -5.26 3.92
CA ASN A 33 -6.08 -5.40 5.10
C ASN A 33 -4.82 -4.54 4.96
N MET A 34 -4.19 -4.52 3.77
CA MET A 34 -3.05 -3.64 3.49
C MET A 34 -3.43 -2.16 3.62
N TRP A 35 -4.57 -1.76 3.07
CA TRP A 35 -5.08 -0.38 3.18
C TRP A 35 -5.30 0.03 4.65
N ASN A 36 -6.02 -0.80 5.41
CA ASN A 36 -6.32 -0.54 6.81
C ASN A 36 -5.05 -0.47 7.66
N PHE A 37 -4.08 -1.34 7.39
CA PHE A 37 -2.78 -1.31 8.05
C PHE A 37 -2.02 -0.02 7.75
N ALA A 38 -1.89 0.35 6.47
CA ALA A 38 -1.21 1.57 6.06
C ALA A 38 -1.84 2.82 6.68
N ARG A 39 -3.18 2.90 6.70
CA ARG A 39 -3.93 3.99 7.35
C ARG A 39 -3.61 4.12 8.82
N LYS A 40 -3.63 3.01 9.56
CA LYS A 40 -3.33 3.00 11.01
C LYS A 40 -1.89 3.43 11.29
N GLN A 41 -0.94 2.86 10.56
CA GLN A 41 0.48 3.18 10.73
C GLN A 41 0.77 4.64 10.44
N LEU A 42 0.21 5.18 9.35
CA LEU A 42 0.42 6.57 8.98
C LEU A 42 -0.22 7.53 10.00
N ALA A 43 -1.43 7.24 10.47
CA ALA A 43 -2.07 8.04 11.51
C ALA A 43 -1.26 8.05 12.81
N ALA A 44 -0.78 6.89 13.25
CA ALA A 44 0.07 6.77 14.45
C ALA A 44 1.38 7.56 14.30
N TYR A 45 2.04 7.42 13.15
CA TYR A 45 3.25 8.18 12.83
C TYR A 45 3.01 9.70 12.86
N LEU A 46 1.91 10.18 12.28
CA LEU A 46 1.58 11.61 12.26
C LEU A 46 1.24 12.14 13.65
N ARG A 47 0.56 11.37 14.50
CA ARG A 47 0.32 11.73 15.91
C ARG A 47 1.61 11.91 16.69
N ASP A 48 2.56 11.00 16.49
CA ASP A 48 3.86 11.06 17.16
C ASP A 48 4.69 12.25 16.68
N LEU A 49 4.72 12.49 15.36
CA LEU A 49 5.49 13.58 14.76
C LEU A 49 4.90 14.98 15.01
N HIS A 50 3.57 15.08 15.09
CA HIS A 50 2.84 16.34 15.19
C HIS A 50 1.87 16.34 16.39
N GLN A 51 2.42 16.40 17.59
CA GLN A 51 1.65 16.40 18.85
C GLN A 51 0.69 17.60 18.99
N ASP A 52 0.91 18.68 18.23
CA ASP A 52 0.09 19.89 18.20
C ASP A 52 -1.10 19.78 17.23
N TRP A 53 -1.15 18.76 16.38
CA TRP A 53 -2.21 18.62 15.40
C TRP A 53 -3.48 18.05 16.03
N SER A 54 -4.62 18.58 15.59
CA SER A 54 -5.91 17.97 15.88
C SER A 54 -6.06 16.65 15.12
N GLU A 55 -6.88 15.74 15.67
CA GLU A 55 -7.24 14.47 15.01
C GLU A 55 -7.84 14.70 13.62
N GLU A 56 -8.65 15.76 13.44
CA GLU A 56 -9.21 16.11 12.13
C GLU A 56 -8.12 16.44 11.10
N LYS A 57 -7.07 17.14 11.52
CA LYS A 57 -5.94 17.48 10.64
C LYS A 57 -5.12 16.24 10.29
N ILE A 58 -4.92 15.34 11.25
CA ILE A 58 -4.27 14.05 11.02
C ILE A 58 -5.07 13.23 10.00
N ASP A 59 -6.38 13.09 10.19
CA ASP A 59 -7.24 12.33 9.28
C ASP A 59 -7.22 12.90 7.85
N LYS A 60 -7.31 14.23 7.70
CA LYS A 60 -7.20 14.89 6.39
C LYS A 60 -5.87 14.58 5.72
N GLU A 61 -4.77 14.59 6.46
CA GLU A 61 -3.45 14.31 5.92
C GLU A 61 -3.25 12.83 5.58
N VAL A 62 -3.81 11.92 6.39
CA VAL A 62 -3.82 10.47 6.12
C VAL A 62 -4.57 10.18 4.83
N VAL A 63 -5.76 10.76 4.66
CA VAL A 63 -6.54 10.64 3.42
C VAL A 63 -5.75 11.22 2.26
N ARG A 64 -5.24 12.46 2.37
CA ARG A 64 -4.44 13.09 1.31
C ARG A 64 -3.26 12.21 0.87
N ARG A 65 -2.57 11.57 1.82
CA ARG A 65 -1.37 10.77 1.52
C ARG A 65 -1.68 9.40 0.95
N LEU A 66 -2.69 8.71 1.47
CA LEU A 66 -3.06 7.39 0.97
C LEU A 66 -3.90 7.46 -0.31
N SER A 67 -4.61 8.57 -0.50
CA SER A 67 -5.42 8.85 -1.68
C SER A 67 -4.68 9.68 -2.74
N HIS A 68 -3.34 9.61 -2.86
CA HIS A 68 -2.50 10.29 -3.88
C HIS A 68 -2.84 9.93 -5.37
N GLY A 69 -4.10 9.67 -5.70
CA GLY A 69 -4.62 9.36 -7.03
C GLY A 69 -6.06 8.80 -7.03
N ALA A 70 -6.66 8.51 -5.87
CA ALA A 70 -8.02 7.98 -5.79
C ALA A 70 -8.86 8.85 -4.85
N VAL A 71 -9.47 9.89 -5.42
CA VAL A 71 -10.63 10.54 -4.81
C VAL A 71 -11.78 9.53 -4.88
N CYS A 72 -12.33 9.16 -3.73
CA CYS A 72 -13.61 8.43 -3.64
C CYS A 72 -14.65 9.38 -3.05
#